data_AF-A0A3M6DY39-F1
#
_entry.id   AF-A0A3M6DY39-F1
#
_cell.length_a   1.000
_cell.length_b   1.000
_cell.length_c   1.000
_cell.angle_alpha   90.00
_cell.angle_beta   90.00
_cell.angle_gamma   90.00
#
_symmetry.space_group_name_H-M   'P 1'
#
loop_
_entity.id
_entity.type
_entity.pdbx_description
1 polymer ?
#
loop_
_entity_poly.entity_id
_entity_poly.type
_entity_poly.pdbx_seq_one_letter_code
_entity_poly.pdbx_strand_id
1 'polypeptide(L)'
;MSAPVAAPVVKPVEIKKSLIDAVVAGLLALIVFGPIVGIVLDGYSFNLQPTRVAWLVAVVMVGRFLISLFLQTPKGIRVSQSFESSDSGVHVLKPDHKSRLYWIIPLLIVIAIVFPIFANKYILTVVILGLIYVLLGLGLNIVVGLAGLLDLGYVAFYAIGAYGLALGYQYLGLGFWSALPLAAIAAALAGCILGFPVLRMHGDYLAIVTLGFGEIIRLVLNNWLSFTGGPNGVPVPSPTFFGLEFGRRAKDGGIPIHEYFGFDYNPDLKFLFIYTVLFLVVLAVLFIKHRLTRMPIGRAWEALREDEIACRSMGLNHVLVKLSAFTIGASTAGLAGVFFASYQGFVNPTSFTFFESALILAIVVLGGMGSTVGVVIAAFVLTVAPELLRSFSEYRVLLFGILMVLMMIWRPRGLIRISRTGVKPRKGALVTEGGAR
;
A
#
# COMPACT_ATOMS: atom_id res chain seq x y z
N MET A 1 15.74 -15.64 30.62
CA MET A 1 15.70 -17.11 30.78
C MET A 1 14.23 -17.50 30.63
N SER A 2 13.82 -17.91 29.43
CA SER A 2 12.45 -18.34 29.16
C SER A 2 12.21 -19.69 29.83
N ALA A 3 11.18 -19.79 30.68
CA ALA A 3 10.73 -21.07 31.21
C ALA A 3 10.46 -22.04 30.04
N PRO A 4 10.76 -23.35 30.19
CA PRO A 4 10.43 -24.32 29.17
C PRO A 4 8.90 -24.36 29.01
N VAL A 5 8.43 -23.98 27.82
CA VAL A 5 7.02 -24.14 27.42
C VAL A 5 6.69 -25.62 27.60
N ALA A 6 5.69 -25.93 28.42
CA ALA A 6 5.24 -27.29 28.66
C ALA A 6 5.01 -28.01 27.31
N ALA A 7 5.55 -29.22 27.17
CA ALA A 7 5.39 -30.00 25.95
C ALA A 7 3.90 -30.15 25.62
N PRO A 8 3.45 -29.82 24.40
CA PRO A 8 2.04 -29.89 24.06
C PRO A 8 1.54 -31.33 24.23
N VAL A 9 0.44 -31.49 24.96
CA VAL A 9 -0.26 -32.77 25.10
C VAL A 9 -0.72 -33.21 23.70
N VAL A 10 -0.06 -34.23 23.15
CA VAL A 10 -0.40 -34.78 21.84
C VAL A 10 -1.69 -35.57 21.99
N LYS A 11 -2.81 -34.99 21.54
CA LYS A 11 -4.07 -35.71 21.42
C LYS A 11 -3.99 -36.68 20.23
N PRO A 12 -4.68 -37.83 20.28
CA PRO A 12 -4.76 -38.74 19.13
C PRO A 12 -5.43 -38.04 17.93
N VAL A 13 -5.05 -38.46 16.71
CA VAL A 13 -5.58 -37.90 15.46
C VAL A 13 -7.08 -38.18 15.38
N GLU A 14 -7.89 -37.13 15.37
CA GLU A 14 -9.35 -37.19 15.30
C GLU A 14 -9.81 -37.10 13.83
N ILE A 15 -9.84 -38.25 13.15
CA ILE A 15 -10.26 -38.34 11.73
C ILE A 15 -11.68 -37.80 11.54
N LYS A 16 -12.59 -38.08 12.48
CA LYS A 16 -13.98 -37.61 12.45
C LYS A 16 -14.06 -36.08 12.37
N LYS A 17 -13.22 -35.39 13.15
CA LYS A 17 -13.18 -33.92 13.16
C LYS A 17 -12.63 -33.38 11.84
N SER A 18 -11.56 -33.97 11.31
CA SER A 18 -11.00 -33.59 10.01
C SER A 18 -11.98 -33.81 8.85
N LEU A 19 -12.81 -34.85 8.93
CA LEU A 19 -13.84 -35.12 7.94
C LEU A 19 -14.93 -34.04 7.97
N ILE A 20 -15.39 -33.66 9.16
CA ILE A 20 -16.38 -32.58 9.32
C ILE A 20 -15.81 -31.25 8.80
N ASP A 21 -14.56 -30.92 9.15
CA ASP A 21 -13.88 -29.71 8.64
C ASP A 21 -13.81 -29.69 7.11
N ALA A 22 -13.51 -30.83 6.49
CA ALA A 22 -13.43 -30.97 5.04
C ALA A 22 -14.79 -30.79 4.37
N VAL A 23 -15.85 -31.40 4.90
CA VAL A 23 -17.23 -31.26 4.37
C VAL A 23 -17.71 -29.82 4.50
N VAL A 24 -17.49 -29.17 5.64
CA VAL A 24 -17.86 -27.76 5.83
C VAL A 24 -17.12 -26.86 4.84
N ALA A 25 -15.81 -27.08 4.65
CA ALA A 25 -15.04 -26.34 3.65
C ALA A 25 -15.51 -26.62 2.21
N GLY A 26 -15.90 -27.86 1.89
CA GLY A 26 -16.50 -28.22 0.61
C GLY A 26 -17.82 -27.52 0.34
N LEU A 27 -18.70 -27.46 1.34
CA LEU A 27 -19.97 -26.72 1.25
C LEU A 27 -19.74 -25.23 1.02
N LEU A 28 -18.81 -24.61 1.76
CA LEU A 28 -18.41 -23.22 1.54
C LEU A 28 -17.83 -23.01 0.14
N ALA A 29 -16.98 -23.92 -0.33
CA ALA A 29 -16.42 -23.89 -1.68
C ALA A 29 -17.51 -24.01 -2.75
N LEU A 30 -18.54 -24.83 -2.54
CA LEU A 30 -19.67 -24.95 -3.46
C LEU A 30 -20.46 -23.63 -3.54
N ILE A 31 -20.73 -23.01 -2.39
CA ILE A 31 -21.44 -21.73 -2.32
C ILE A 31 -20.67 -20.63 -3.07
N VAL A 32 -19.34 -20.60 -2.93
CA VAL A 32 -18.50 -19.56 -3.54
C VAL A 32 -18.21 -19.85 -5.02
N PHE A 33 -17.74 -21.06 -5.37
CA PHE A 33 -17.32 -21.40 -6.74
C PHE A 33 -18.48 -21.81 -7.64
N GLY A 34 -19.61 -22.24 -7.09
CA GLY A 34 -20.80 -22.63 -7.87
C GLY A 34 -21.25 -21.53 -8.83
N PRO A 35 -21.53 -20.30 -8.34
CA PRO A 35 -21.95 -19.20 -9.20
C PRO A 35 -20.83 -18.68 -10.12
N ILE A 36 -19.58 -18.67 -9.63
CA ILE A 36 -18.45 -18.05 -10.33
C ILE A 36 -17.96 -18.92 -11.50
N VAL A 37 -17.87 -20.23 -11.31
CA VAL A 37 -17.26 -21.17 -12.27
C VAL A 37 -18.31 -22.06 -12.93
N GLY A 38 -19.42 -22.33 -12.25
CA GLY A 38 -20.45 -23.24 -12.72
C GLY A 38 -21.40 -22.64 -13.75
N ILE A 39 -21.52 -21.32 -13.81
CA ILE A 39 -22.41 -20.62 -14.73
C ILE A 39 -21.57 -19.91 -15.78
N VAL A 40 -21.52 -20.47 -16.99
CA VAL A 40 -20.87 -19.84 -18.15
C VAL A 40 -21.94 -19.16 -19.00
N LEU A 41 -21.75 -17.86 -19.27
CA LEU A 41 -22.64 -17.08 -20.11
C LEU A 41 -22.24 -17.24 -21.58
N ASP A 42 -23.12 -17.82 -22.39
CA ASP A 42 -23.00 -17.86 -23.85
C ASP A 42 -24.10 -16.95 -24.46
N GLY A 43 -23.81 -15.65 -24.51
CA GLY A 43 -24.75 -14.63 -24.97
C GLY A 43 -25.97 -14.50 -24.04
N TYR A 44 -27.15 -14.90 -24.52
CA TYR A 44 -28.41 -14.93 -23.75
C TYR A 44 -28.72 -16.30 -23.13
N SER A 45 -27.85 -17.29 -23.32
CA SER A 45 -28.01 -18.64 -22.79
C SER A 45 -27.06 -18.91 -21.62
N PHE A 46 -27.52 -19.70 -20.65
CA PHE A 46 -26.73 -20.12 -19.49
C PHE A 46 -26.29 -21.57 -19.70
N ASN A 47 -24.98 -21.79 -19.78
CA ASN A 47 -24.42 -23.13 -19.83
C ASN A 47 -23.91 -23.51 -18.44
N LEU A 48 -24.55 -24.50 -17.83
CA LEU A 48 -24.14 -25.02 -16.53
C LEU A 48 -23.02 -26.04 -16.71
N GLN A 49 -21.87 -25.78 -16.10
CA GLN A 49 -20.71 -26.69 -16.11
C GLN A 49 -20.46 -27.26 -14.70
N PRO A 50 -21.32 -28.18 -14.22
CA PRO A 50 -21.23 -28.72 -12.86
C PRO A 50 -19.94 -29.51 -12.61
N THR A 51 -19.34 -30.08 -13.67
CA THR A 51 -18.10 -30.83 -13.62
C THR A 51 -16.91 -29.98 -13.15
N ARG A 52 -16.80 -28.72 -13.58
CA ARG A 52 -15.73 -27.81 -13.15
C ARG A 52 -15.85 -27.46 -11.66
N VAL A 53 -17.09 -27.19 -11.22
CA VAL A 53 -17.39 -26.89 -9.81
C VAL A 53 -17.11 -28.09 -8.93
N ALA A 54 -17.54 -29.29 -9.34
CA ALA A 54 -17.30 -30.52 -8.60
C ALA A 54 -15.79 -30.79 -8.39
N TRP A 55 -14.97 -30.58 -9.42
CA TRP A 55 -13.51 -30.70 -9.29
C TRP A 55 -12.92 -29.70 -8.31
N LEU A 56 -13.31 -28.42 -8.37
CA LEU A 56 -12.83 -27.41 -7.44
C LEU A 56 -13.23 -27.70 -5.99
N VAL A 57 -14.49 -28.10 -5.76
CA VAL A 57 -14.98 -28.47 -4.43
C VAL A 57 -14.22 -29.69 -3.91
N ALA A 58 -13.98 -30.71 -4.75
CA ALA A 58 -13.21 -31.89 -4.37
C ALA A 58 -11.78 -31.53 -3.97
N VAL A 59 -11.10 -30.66 -4.73
CA VAL A 59 -9.74 -30.18 -4.41
C VAL A 59 -9.72 -29.45 -3.06
N VAL A 60 -10.71 -28.59 -2.78
CA VAL A 60 -10.80 -27.90 -1.49
C VAL A 60 -11.06 -28.87 -0.33
N MET A 61 -11.96 -29.85 -0.51
CA MET A 61 -12.24 -30.86 0.53
C MET A 61 -11.00 -31.70 0.83
N VAL A 62 -10.32 -32.20 -0.20
CA VAL A 62 -9.09 -33.00 -0.04
C VAL A 62 -7.99 -32.16 0.59
N GLY A 63 -7.78 -30.93 0.10
CA GLY A 63 -6.79 -30.01 0.64
C GLY A 63 -7.05 -29.69 2.12
N ARG A 64 -8.31 -29.40 2.49
CA ARG A 64 -8.69 -29.11 3.88
C ARG A 64 -8.54 -30.34 4.78
N PHE A 65 -8.89 -31.52 4.29
CA PHE A 65 -8.71 -32.78 5.01
C PHE A 65 -7.23 -33.04 5.31
N LEU A 66 -6.36 -32.89 4.31
CA LEU A 66 -4.91 -33.04 4.45
C LEU A 66 -4.31 -32.00 5.41
N ILE A 67 -4.74 -30.74 5.33
CA ILE A 67 -4.29 -29.68 6.24
C ILE A 67 -4.76 -29.97 7.67
N SER A 68 -6.01 -30.38 7.87
CA SER A 68 -6.56 -30.72 9.19
C SER A 68 -5.82 -31.90 9.83
N LEU A 69 -5.53 -32.94 9.04
CA LEU A 69 -4.67 -34.07 9.47
C LEU A 69 -3.27 -33.60 9.84
N PHE A 70 -2.65 -32.78 8.98
CA PHE A 70 -1.30 -32.27 9.21
C PHE A 70 -1.22 -31.44 10.49
N LEU A 71 -2.18 -30.55 10.74
CA LEU A 71 -2.22 -29.68 11.93
C LEU A 71 -2.37 -30.48 13.24
N GLN A 72 -2.91 -31.70 13.20
CA GLN A 72 -2.99 -32.59 14.36
C GLN A 72 -1.67 -33.33 14.65
N THR A 73 -0.72 -33.37 13.70
CA THR A 73 0.59 -33.98 13.91
C THR A 73 1.48 -33.12 14.81
N PRO A 74 2.48 -33.70 15.52
CA PRO A 74 3.43 -32.94 16.34
C PRO A 74 4.27 -31.92 15.56
N LYS A 75 4.39 -32.08 14.23
CA LYS A 75 5.00 -31.07 13.35
C LYS A 75 4.01 -29.94 13.06
N GLY A 76 2.74 -30.26 12.77
CA GLY A 76 1.68 -29.28 12.54
C GLY A 76 1.35 -28.43 13.77
N ILE A 77 1.32 -29.02 14.97
CA ILE A 77 1.13 -28.29 16.22
C ILE A 77 2.29 -27.31 16.44
N ARG A 78 3.54 -27.70 16.18
CA ARG A 78 4.68 -26.78 16.24
C ARG A 78 4.58 -25.63 15.24
N VAL A 79 4.10 -25.91 14.04
CA VAL A 79 3.84 -24.89 13.01
C VAL A 79 2.73 -23.94 13.47
N SER A 80 1.61 -24.47 14.00
CA SER A 80 0.51 -23.69 14.56
C SER A 80 0.94 -22.83 15.75
N GLN A 81 1.72 -23.41 16.65
CA GLN A 81 2.29 -22.72 17.80
C GLN A 81 3.32 -21.68 17.38
N SER A 82 4.08 -21.87 16.31
CA SER A 82 4.96 -20.82 15.77
C SER A 82 4.16 -19.60 15.25
N PHE A 83 2.90 -19.79 14.87
CA PHE A 83 1.99 -18.70 14.50
C PHE A 83 1.40 -18.00 15.73
N GLU A 84 1.01 -18.74 16.78
CA GLU A 84 0.53 -18.17 18.05
C GLU A 84 1.64 -17.55 18.90
N SER A 85 2.83 -18.15 18.93
CA SER A 85 4.03 -17.72 19.66
C SER A 85 4.79 -16.59 18.97
N SER A 86 4.21 -15.99 17.92
CA SER A 86 4.65 -14.67 17.47
C SER A 86 4.21 -13.63 18.49
N ASP A 87 4.94 -13.65 19.61
CA ASP A 87 5.07 -12.65 20.66
C ASP A 87 4.21 -11.43 20.38
N SER A 88 3.03 -11.37 21.00
CA SER A 88 2.10 -10.24 20.91
C SER A 88 2.69 -8.94 21.48
N GLY A 89 3.87 -9.01 22.09
CA GLY A 89 4.64 -7.84 22.50
C GLY A 89 5.24 -7.08 21.32
N VAL A 90 5.12 -5.76 21.35
CA VAL A 90 5.99 -4.88 20.58
C VAL A 90 7.44 -5.15 21.02
N HIS A 91 8.30 -5.60 20.11
CA HIS A 91 9.72 -5.73 20.43
C HIS A 91 10.29 -4.33 20.74
N VAL A 92 10.57 -4.10 22.03
CA VAL A 92 11.25 -2.91 22.51
C VAL A 92 12.75 -3.13 22.38
N LEU A 93 13.36 -2.46 21.41
CA LEU A 93 14.81 -2.41 21.26
C LEU A 93 15.41 -1.65 22.43
N LYS A 94 16.58 -2.11 22.90
CA LYS A 94 17.34 -1.40 23.93
C LYS A 94 17.64 0.05 23.46
N PRO A 95 17.67 1.04 24.37
CA PRO A 95 17.85 2.45 24.03
C PRO A 95 19.11 2.77 23.19
N ASP A 96 20.17 1.97 23.31
CA ASP A 96 21.43 2.14 22.59
C ASP A 96 21.58 1.20 21.37
N HIS A 97 20.50 0.53 20.95
CA HIS A 97 20.55 -0.40 19.82
C HIS A 97 20.65 0.35 18.48
N LYS A 98 21.87 0.46 17.95
CA LYS A 98 22.10 0.93 16.58
C LYS A 98 21.67 -0.18 15.60
N SER A 99 20.45 -0.04 15.06
CA SER A 99 19.93 -0.98 14.06
C SER A 99 20.85 -1.03 12.83
N ARG A 100 21.12 -2.24 12.30
CA ARG A 100 21.85 -2.44 11.03
C ARG A 100 21.22 -1.68 9.86
N LEU A 101 19.93 -1.34 9.98
CA LEU A 101 19.18 -0.51 9.04
C LEU A 101 19.79 0.87 8.82
N TYR A 102 20.53 1.42 9.80
CA TYR A 102 21.24 2.69 9.67
C TYR A 102 22.29 2.67 8.55
N TRP A 103 22.90 1.52 8.26
CA TRP A 103 23.87 1.35 7.16
C TRP A 103 23.21 0.89 5.86
N ILE A 104 22.12 0.13 5.95
CA ILE A 104 21.41 -0.41 4.78
C ILE A 104 20.67 0.70 4.02
N ILE A 105 20.08 1.67 4.73
CA ILE A 105 19.36 2.79 4.11
C ILE A 105 20.28 3.66 3.23
N PRO A 106 21.43 4.19 3.70
CA PRO A 106 22.31 4.97 2.84
C PRO A 106 22.90 4.14 1.69
N LEU A 107 23.19 2.85 1.89
CA LEU A 107 23.59 1.97 0.80
C LEU A 107 22.52 1.85 -0.29
N LEU A 108 21.25 1.66 0.10
CA LEU A 108 20.12 1.64 -0.84
C LEU A 108 19.95 2.97 -1.58
N ILE A 109 20.18 4.10 -0.90
CA ILE A 109 20.14 5.43 -1.51
C ILE A 109 21.25 5.57 -2.55
N VAL A 110 22.47 5.16 -2.24
CA VAL A 110 23.60 5.18 -3.18
C VAL A 110 23.31 4.30 -4.39
N ILE A 111 22.80 3.08 -4.17
CA ILE A 111 22.41 2.19 -5.26
C ILE A 111 21.34 2.84 -6.14
N ALA A 112 20.32 3.47 -5.57
CA ALA A 112 19.28 4.16 -6.33
C ALA A 112 19.81 5.38 -7.12
N ILE A 113 20.80 6.11 -6.60
CA ILE A 113 21.42 7.22 -7.34
C ILE A 113 22.24 6.72 -8.52
N VAL A 114 22.95 5.60 -8.36
CA VAL A 114 23.81 5.01 -9.40
C VAL A 114 23.00 4.23 -10.44
N PHE A 115 21.86 3.68 -10.04
CA PHE A 115 21.01 2.82 -10.87
C PHE A 115 20.68 3.35 -12.27
N PRO A 116 20.30 4.63 -12.46
CA PRO A 116 19.88 5.13 -13.78
C PRO A 116 21.00 5.15 -14.82
N ILE A 117 22.27 5.13 -14.38
CA ILE A 117 23.43 5.12 -15.27
C ILE A 117 23.53 3.76 -16.01
N PHE A 118 23.03 2.69 -15.39
CA PHE A 118 23.11 1.32 -15.92
C PHE A 118 21.76 0.79 -16.42
N ALA A 119 20.65 1.50 -16.16
CA ALA A 119 19.31 1.01 -16.46
C ALA A 119 18.86 1.34 -17.88
N ASN A 120 18.34 0.35 -18.60
CA ASN A 120 17.61 0.56 -19.85
C ASN A 120 16.24 1.22 -19.55
N LYS A 121 15.68 1.95 -20.52
CA LYS A 121 14.36 2.60 -20.47
C LYS A 121 13.26 1.72 -19.88
N TYR A 122 13.20 0.45 -20.27
CA TYR A 122 12.22 -0.50 -19.73
C TYR A 122 12.37 -0.65 -18.21
N ILE A 123 13.58 -0.97 -17.74
CA ILE A 123 13.86 -1.16 -16.31
C ILE A 123 13.60 0.14 -15.54
N LEU A 124 14.05 1.29 -16.09
CA LEU A 124 13.81 2.60 -15.49
C LEU A 124 12.32 2.87 -15.30
N THR A 125 11.51 2.53 -16.31
CA THR A 125 10.06 2.65 -16.28
C THR A 125 9.42 1.79 -15.18
N VAL A 126 9.86 0.53 -15.05
CA VAL A 126 9.38 -0.37 -13.99
C VAL A 126 9.72 0.17 -12.61
N VAL A 127 10.92 0.73 -12.43
CA VAL A 127 11.33 1.31 -11.16
C VAL A 127 10.60 2.62 -10.84
N ILE A 128 10.30 3.47 -11.84
CA ILE A 128 9.45 4.65 -11.66
C ILE A 128 8.07 4.24 -11.13
N LEU A 129 7.45 3.22 -11.74
CA LEU A 129 6.19 2.66 -11.24
C LEU A 129 6.35 2.16 -9.80
N GLY A 130 7.39 1.39 -9.50
CA GLY A 130 7.69 0.95 -8.14
C GLY A 130 7.78 2.10 -7.14
N LEU A 131 8.47 3.19 -7.49
CA LEU A 131 8.59 4.39 -6.64
C LEU A 131 7.26 5.13 -6.45
N ILE A 132 6.38 5.18 -7.45
CA ILE A 132 5.03 5.75 -7.32
C ILE A 132 4.23 4.95 -6.27
N TYR A 133 4.25 3.61 -6.35
CA TYR A 133 3.59 2.76 -5.37
C TYR A 133 4.27 2.76 -3.99
N VAL A 134 5.59 3.00 -3.91
CA VAL A 134 6.25 3.30 -2.64
C VAL A 134 5.64 4.55 -2.02
N LEU A 135 5.44 5.61 -2.81
CA LEU A 135 4.88 6.86 -2.30
C LEU A 135 3.42 6.70 -1.84
N LEU A 136 2.59 5.98 -2.63
CA LEU A 136 1.23 5.61 -2.25
C LEU A 136 1.19 4.76 -0.98
N GLY A 137 2.02 3.71 -0.92
CA GLY A 137 2.11 2.84 0.24
C GLY A 137 2.60 3.58 1.48
N LEU A 138 3.57 4.49 1.34
CA LEU A 138 4.06 5.31 2.47
C LEU A 138 2.97 6.22 3.02
N GLY A 139 2.17 6.83 2.15
CA GLY A 139 1.04 7.67 2.51
C GLY A 139 -0.09 6.91 3.19
N LEU A 140 -0.53 5.79 2.62
CA LEU A 140 -1.55 4.94 3.23
C LEU A 140 -1.05 4.33 4.55
N ASN A 141 0.25 4.06 4.69
CA ASN A 141 0.85 3.58 5.93
C ASN A 141 0.87 4.64 7.05
N ILE A 142 0.62 5.93 6.76
CA ILE A 142 0.36 6.92 7.80
C ILE A 142 -1.05 6.69 8.38
N VAL A 143 -2.04 6.51 7.51
CA VAL A 143 -3.46 6.36 7.89
C VAL A 143 -3.71 5.00 8.54
N VAL A 144 -3.39 3.91 7.85
CA VAL A 144 -3.61 2.53 8.32
C VAL A 144 -2.56 2.13 9.35
N GLY A 145 -1.29 2.48 9.08
CA GLY A 145 -0.16 2.00 9.87
C GLY A 145 0.03 2.74 11.19
N LEU A 146 -0.16 4.06 11.23
CA LEU A 146 0.00 4.82 12.48
C LEU A 146 -1.33 5.05 13.18
N ALA A 147 -2.35 5.54 12.48
CA ALA A 147 -3.65 5.87 13.08
C ALA A 147 -4.62 4.68 13.18
N GLY A 148 -4.36 3.56 12.51
CA GLY A 148 -5.23 2.36 12.57
C GLY A 148 -6.53 2.49 11.80
N LEU A 149 -6.63 3.45 10.88
CA LEU A 149 -7.83 3.75 10.11
C LEU A 149 -7.77 3.03 8.77
N LEU A 150 -8.73 2.15 8.49
CA LEU A 150 -8.79 1.41 7.23
C LEU A 150 -9.40 2.30 6.14
N ASP A 151 -8.61 2.58 5.10
CA ASP A 151 -9.01 3.40 3.94
C ASP A 151 -8.94 2.57 2.66
N LEU A 152 -10.11 2.09 2.19
CA LEU A 152 -10.27 1.38 0.92
C LEU A 152 -10.47 2.34 -0.26
N GLY A 153 -10.69 3.62 0.01
CA GLY A 153 -10.93 4.67 -0.98
C GLY A 153 -9.67 5.41 -1.42
N TYR A 154 -8.49 4.97 -0.99
CA TYR A 154 -7.24 5.71 -1.15
C TYR A 154 -6.93 6.11 -2.61
N VAL A 155 -7.39 5.30 -3.57
CA VAL A 155 -7.29 5.58 -5.01
C VAL A 155 -7.96 6.89 -5.44
N ALA A 156 -8.97 7.39 -4.73
CA ALA A 156 -9.59 8.68 -5.04
C ALA A 156 -8.62 9.85 -4.85
N PHE A 157 -7.83 9.85 -3.77
CA PHE A 157 -6.84 10.91 -3.54
C PHE A 157 -5.73 10.90 -4.58
N TYR A 158 -5.36 9.69 -5.01
CA TYR A 158 -4.46 9.48 -6.13
C TYR A 158 -5.03 10.01 -7.46
N ALA A 159 -6.32 9.74 -7.74
CA ALA A 159 -7.02 10.26 -8.91
C ALA A 159 -7.11 11.79 -8.91
N ILE A 160 -7.44 12.39 -7.76
CA ILE A 160 -7.50 13.86 -7.59
C ILE A 160 -6.15 14.49 -7.92
N GLY A 161 -5.03 13.88 -7.52
CA GLY A 161 -3.71 14.38 -7.87
C GLY A 161 -3.39 14.28 -9.36
N ALA A 162 -3.72 13.14 -9.98
CA ALA A 162 -3.48 12.90 -11.41
C ALA A 162 -4.31 13.83 -12.31
N TYR A 163 -5.61 13.93 -12.04
CA TYR A 163 -6.50 14.87 -12.73
C TYR A 163 -6.20 16.31 -12.38
N GLY A 164 -5.73 16.60 -11.17
CA GLY A 164 -5.29 17.94 -10.78
C GLY A 164 -4.17 18.47 -11.68
N LEU A 165 -3.19 17.63 -12.03
CA LEU A 165 -2.17 17.98 -13.03
C LEU A 165 -2.77 18.12 -14.43
N ALA A 166 -3.55 17.15 -14.89
CA ALA A 166 -4.08 17.12 -16.26
C ALA A 166 -4.98 18.34 -16.57
N LEU A 167 -5.95 18.59 -15.69
CA LEU A 167 -6.91 19.69 -15.81
C LEU A 167 -6.27 21.03 -15.46
N GLY A 168 -5.35 21.06 -14.49
CA GLY A 168 -4.59 22.25 -14.15
C GLY A 168 -3.75 22.74 -15.32
N TYR A 169 -3.16 21.83 -16.09
CA TYR A 169 -2.47 22.21 -17.32
C TYR A 169 -3.45 22.69 -18.40
N GLN A 170 -4.52 21.94 -18.68
CA GLN A 170 -5.44 22.23 -19.78
C GLN A 170 -6.19 23.56 -19.60
N TYR A 171 -6.67 23.86 -18.38
CA TYR A 171 -7.51 25.04 -18.13
C TYR A 171 -6.77 26.21 -17.51
N LEU A 172 -5.76 25.96 -16.67
CA LEU A 172 -5.05 26.99 -15.91
C LEU A 172 -3.61 27.22 -16.40
N GLY A 173 -3.13 26.44 -17.37
CA GLY A 173 -1.75 26.53 -17.87
C GLY A 173 -0.70 26.17 -16.82
N LEU A 174 -1.08 25.42 -15.77
CA LEU A 174 -0.18 25.08 -14.67
C LEU A 174 0.88 24.08 -15.13
N GLY A 175 2.14 24.41 -14.90
CA GLY A 175 3.26 23.50 -15.14
C GLY A 175 3.39 22.39 -14.09
N PHE A 176 4.30 21.45 -14.35
CA PHE A 176 4.60 20.33 -13.45
C PHE A 176 4.95 20.77 -12.01
N TRP A 177 5.74 21.84 -11.87
CA TRP A 177 6.21 22.33 -10.58
C TRP A 177 5.13 23.00 -9.73
N SER A 178 4.17 23.70 -10.34
CA SER A 178 3.04 24.28 -9.60
C SER A 178 1.97 23.24 -9.29
N ALA A 179 1.77 22.28 -10.20
CA ALA A 179 0.84 21.18 -10.00
C ALA A 179 1.25 20.26 -8.83
N LEU A 180 2.55 20.06 -8.58
CA LEU A 180 3.03 19.19 -7.48
C LEU A 180 2.51 19.63 -6.09
N PRO A 181 2.73 20.87 -5.61
CA PRO A 181 2.16 21.33 -4.34
C PRO A 181 0.65 21.52 -4.41
N LEU A 182 0.09 21.99 -5.53
CA LEU A 182 -1.36 22.20 -5.65
C LEU A 182 -2.14 20.88 -5.58
N ALA A 183 -1.65 19.82 -6.21
CA ALA A 183 -2.24 18.48 -6.12
C ALA A 183 -2.14 17.92 -4.69
N ALA A 184 -1.01 18.14 -4.01
CA ALA A 184 -0.84 17.74 -2.62
C ALA A 184 -1.83 18.46 -1.69
N ILE A 185 -2.10 19.75 -1.94
CA ILE A 185 -3.08 20.54 -1.19
C ILE A 185 -4.51 20.12 -1.55
N ALA A 186 -4.83 19.94 -2.82
CA ALA A 186 -6.15 19.51 -3.27
C ALA A 186 -6.52 18.13 -2.71
N ALA A 187 -5.59 17.18 -2.74
CA ALA A 187 -5.79 15.88 -2.13
C ALA A 187 -5.88 15.96 -0.60
N ALA A 188 -5.09 16.81 0.05
CA ALA A 188 -5.20 17.06 1.49
C ALA A 188 -6.57 17.63 1.88
N LEU A 189 -7.08 18.60 1.11
CA LEU A 189 -8.42 19.18 1.30
C LEU A 189 -9.52 18.13 1.08
N ALA A 190 -9.42 17.34 0.03
CA ALA A 190 -10.35 16.23 -0.21
C ALA A 190 -10.31 15.20 0.94
N GLY A 191 -9.12 14.89 1.46
CA GLY A 191 -8.93 14.02 2.62
C GLY A 191 -9.51 14.61 3.91
N CYS A 192 -9.42 15.91 4.10
CA CYS A 192 -10.05 16.63 5.21
C CYS A 192 -11.58 16.60 5.10
N ILE A 193 -12.12 16.87 3.91
CA ILE A 193 -13.56 16.85 3.61
C ILE A 193 -14.13 15.44 3.81
N LEU A 194 -13.48 14.42 3.26
CA LEU A 194 -13.89 13.02 3.47
C LEU A 194 -13.73 12.62 4.93
N GLY A 195 -12.63 13.07 5.55
CA GLY A 195 -12.30 12.79 6.93
C GLY A 195 -13.41 13.19 7.88
N PHE A 196 -14.12 14.30 7.63
CA PHE A 196 -15.13 14.88 8.52
C PHE A 196 -16.39 14.00 8.73
N PRO A 197 -17.11 13.51 7.70
CA PRO A 197 -18.20 12.54 7.90
C PRO A 197 -17.72 11.22 8.52
N VAL A 198 -16.50 10.82 8.16
CA VAL A 198 -15.82 9.58 8.53
C VAL A 198 -15.48 9.51 10.02
N LEU A 199 -15.39 10.65 10.72
CA LEU A 199 -15.08 10.73 12.16
C LEU A 199 -16.07 10.00 13.07
N ARG A 200 -17.33 9.83 12.61
CA ARG A 200 -18.40 9.21 13.40
C ARG A 200 -18.41 7.68 13.27
N MET A 201 -17.56 7.12 12.42
CA MET A 201 -17.55 5.69 12.10
C MET A 201 -16.33 5.00 12.69
N HIS A 202 -16.52 3.73 13.03
CA HIS A 202 -15.49 2.87 13.61
C HIS A 202 -15.34 1.58 12.80
N GLY A 203 -14.11 1.06 12.77
CA GLY A 203 -13.81 -0.24 12.18
C GLY A 203 -14.24 -0.34 10.71
N ASP A 204 -15.05 -1.35 10.42
CA ASP A 204 -15.41 -1.72 9.05
C ASP A 204 -16.32 -0.70 8.35
N TYR A 205 -17.13 0.05 9.10
CA TYR A 205 -17.97 1.11 8.53
C TYR A 205 -17.13 2.22 7.88
N LEU A 206 -15.97 2.50 8.47
CA LEU A 206 -14.97 3.43 7.93
C LEU A 206 -14.48 2.96 6.55
N ALA A 207 -14.17 1.67 6.44
CA ALA A 207 -13.69 1.05 5.20
C ALA A 207 -14.74 1.12 4.09
N ILE A 208 -16.01 0.86 4.42
CA ILE A 208 -17.12 0.89 3.45
C ILE A 208 -17.34 2.30 2.91
N VAL A 209 -17.32 3.33 3.77
CA VAL A 209 -17.56 4.70 3.30
C VAL A 209 -16.38 5.25 2.49
N THR A 210 -15.15 4.91 2.86
CA THR A 210 -13.98 5.28 2.04
C THR A 210 -14.04 4.61 0.66
N LEU A 211 -14.40 3.33 0.57
CA LEU A 211 -14.66 2.65 -0.70
C LEU A 211 -15.72 3.41 -1.53
N GLY A 212 -16.85 3.75 -0.91
CA GLY A 212 -17.91 4.52 -1.55
C GLY A 212 -17.43 5.85 -2.11
N PHE A 213 -16.60 6.59 -1.36
CA PHE A 213 -15.98 7.82 -1.84
C PHE A 213 -15.03 7.57 -3.04
N GLY A 214 -14.23 6.51 -2.97
CA GLY A 214 -13.39 6.03 -4.06
C GLY A 214 -14.17 5.89 -5.37
N GLU A 215 -15.28 5.15 -5.29
CA GLU A 215 -16.16 4.89 -6.43
C GLU A 215 -16.93 6.14 -6.88
N ILE A 216 -17.36 7.02 -5.96
CA ILE A 216 -18.00 8.30 -6.31
C ILE A 216 -17.05 9.14 -7.16
N ILE A 217 -15.79 9.31 -6.73
CA ILE A 217 -14.80 10.08 -7.50
C ILE A 217 -14.58 9.45 -8.87
N ARG A 218 -14.43 8.13 -8.96
CA ARG A 218 -14.27 7.42 -10.24
C ARG A 218 -15.48 7.64 -11.16
N LEU A 219 -16.70 7.56 -10.63
CA LEU A 219 -17.93 7.78 -11.38
C LEU A 219 -18.06 9.23 -11.84
N VAL A 220 -17.71 10.20 -11.00
CA VAL A 220 -17.69 11.62 -11.38
C VAL A 220 -16.69 11.85 -12.51
N LEU A 221 -15.47 11.31 -12.39
CA LEU A 221 -14.45 11.43 -13.43
C LEU A 221 -14.88 10.78 -14.76
N ASN A 222 -15.65 9.68 -14.69
CA ASN A 222 -16.12 8.97 -15.88
C ASN A 222 -17.34 9.63 -16.54
N ASN A 223 -18.28 10.19 -15.77
CA ASN A 223 -19.53 10.75 -16.30
C ASN A 223 -19.43 12.24 -16.63
N TRP A 224 -18.46 12.97 -16.09
CA TRP A 224 -18.35 14.41 -16.28
C TRP A 224 -17.61 14.80 -17.57
N LEU A 225 -18.18 14.43 -18.73
CA LEU A 225 -17.53 14.60 -20.04
C LEU A 225 -17.06 16.03 -20.33
N SER A 226 -17.81 17.05 -19.93
CA SER A 226 -17.50 18.45 -20.24
C SER A 226 -16.25 18.98 -19.52
N PHE A 227 -15.87 18.39 -18.40
CA PHE A 227 -14.75 18.85 -17.58
C PHE A 227 -13.58 17.86 -17.59
N THR A 228 -13.84 16.56 -17.52
CA THR A 228 -12.80 15.53 -17.37
C THR A 228 -12.54 14.75 -18.65
N GLY A 229 -13.28 15.02 -19.73
CA GLY A 229 -13.26 14.19 -20.95
C GLY A 229 -13.92 12.81 -20.78
N GLY A 230 -14.41 12.49 -19.58
CA GLY A 230 -15.09 11.22 -19.30
C GLY A 230 -14.19 10.00 -19.59
N PRO A 231 -14.72 8.96 -20.28
CA PRO A 231 -13.94 7.76 -20.62
C PRO A 231 -12.78 8.03 -21.61
N ASN A 232 -12.85 9.15 -22.35
CA ASN A 232 -11.81 9.55 -23.31
C ASN A 232 -10.57 10.14 -22.64
N GLY A 233 -10.59 10.31 -21.30
CA GLY A 233 -9.47 10.80 -20.52
C GLY A 233 -8.96 12.19 -20.90
N VAL A 234 -7.83 12.57 -20.31
CA VAL A 234 -7.20 13.89 -20.52
C VAL A 234 -5.71 13.71 -20.78
N PRO A 235 -5.16 14.31 -21.86
CA PRO A 235 -3.72 14.31 -22.10
C PRO A 235 -2.99 15.15 -21.06
N VAL A 236 -1.81 14.67 -20.65
CA VAL A 236 -0.97 15.33 -19.64
C VAL A 236 0.26 15.90 -20.32
N PRO A 237 0.67 17.14 -19.98
CA PRO A 237 1.92 17.69 -20.50
C PRO A 237 3.12 16.83 -20.10
N SER A 238 4.16 16.85 -20.92
CA SER A 238 5.44 16.33 -20.46
C SER A 238 6.00 17.26 -19.37
N PRO A 239 6.62 16.71 -18.31
CA PRO A 239 7.19 17.54 -17.25
C PRO A 239 8.32 18.39 -17.81
N THR A 240 8.45 19.63 -17.35
CA THR A 240 9.48 20.58 -17.79
C THR A 240 10.46 20.87 -16.65
N PHE A 241 11.72 21.12 -16.98
CA PHE A 241 12.71 21.59 -16.01
C PHE A 241 12.68 23.12 -15.96
N PHE A 242 11.88 23.68 -15.05
CA PHE A 242 11.68 25.13 -14.90
C PHE A 242 11.40 25.87 -16.22
N GLY A 243 10.55 25.28 -17.08
CA GLY A 243 10.19 25.84 -18.39
C GLY A 243 11.01 25.28 -19.56
N LEU A 244 12.09 24.54 -19.32
CA LEU A 244 12.83 23.85 -20.37
C LEU A 244 12.15 22.51 -20.72
N GLU A 245 11.89 22.28 -22.00
CA GLU A 245 11.21 21.09 -22.50
C GLU A 245 12.20 19.95 -22.82
N PHE A 246 11.77 18.70 -22.59
CA PHE A 246 12.51 17.49 -23.01
C PHE A 246 12.17 17.05 -24.45
N GLY A 247 11.47 17.89 -25.22
CA GLY A 247 11.15 17.64 -26.62
C GLY A 247 12.35 17.89 -27.53
N ARG A 248 12.33 17.29 -28.74
CA ARG A 248 13.33 17.61 -29.80
C ARG A 248 13.26 19.08 -30.21
N ARG A 249 12.05 19.62 -30.27
CA ARG A 249 11.74 21.03 -30.51
C ARG A 249 10.76 21.46 -29.42
N ALA A 250 10.94 22.66 -28.88
CA ALA A 250 9.99 23.20 -27.92
C ALA A 250 8.68 23.55 -28.64
N LYS A 251 7.54 23.26 -28.00
CA LYS A 251 6.22 23.56 -28.57
C LYS A 251 5.85 25.03 -28.45
N ASP A 252 6.29 25.71 -27.39
CA ASP A 252 5.90 27.09 -27.07
C ASP A 252 7.03 28.12 -27.23
N GLY A 253 7.95 27.91 -28.19
CA GLY A 253 9.06 28.85 -28.45
C GLY A 253 10.13 28.90 -27.37
N GLY A 254 10.10 27.96 -26.41
CA GLY A 254 11.14 27.78 -25.40
C GLY A 254 12.42 27.16 -25.96
N ILE A 255 13.47 27.12 -25.13
CA ILE A 255 14.72 26.41 -25.48
C ILE A 255 14.61 25.00 -24.89
N PRO A 256 14.76 23.94 -25.69
CA PRO A 256 14.77 22.59 -25.17
C PRO A 256 16.05 22.33 -24.37
N ILE A 257 15.97 21.43 -23.38
CA ILE A 257 17.06 21.18 -22.42
C ILE A 257 18.37 20.80 -23.12
N HIS A 258 18.30 20.00 -24.18
CA HIS A 258 19.47 19.53 -24.93
C HIS A 258 20.22 20.70 -25.57
N GLU A 259 19.50 21.69 -26.10
CA GLU A 259 20.06 22.89 -26.72
C GLU A 259 20.60 23.89 -25.68
N TYR A 260 19.91 24.03 -24.54
CA TYR A 260 20.38 24.90 -23.45
C TYR A 260 21.69 24.43 -22.82
N PHE A 261 21.84 23.11 -22.63
CA PHE A 261 23.05 22.52 -22.01
C PHE A 261 24.10 22.07 -23.04
N GLY A 262 23.81 22.11 -24.34
CA GLY A 262 24.74 21.74 -25.40
C GLY A 262 25.05 20.24 -25.49
N PHE A 263 24.10 19.37 -25.10
CA PHE A 263 24.24 17.91 -25.19
C PHE A 263 23.32 17.33 -26.28
N ASP A 264 23.66 16.15 -26.81
CA ASP A 264 22.82 15.47 -27.81
C ASP A 264 21.42 15.12 -27.28
N TYR A 265 20.41 15.24 -28.14
CA TYR A 265 19.04 14.88 -27.80
C TYR A 265 18.92 13.39 -27.50
N ASN A 266 18.54 13.07 -26.25
CA ASN A 266 18.21 11.71 -25.84
C ASN A 266 16.75 11.64 -25.32
N PRO A 267 15.87 10.82 -25.93
CA PRO A 267 14.47 10.69 -25.52
C PRO A 267 14.28 10.11 -24.11
N ASP A 268 15.30 9.44 -23.56
CA ASP A 268 15.23 8.81 -22.24
C ASP A 268 15.47 9.82 -21.10
N LEU A 269 15.96 11.02 -21.40
CA LEU A 269 16.20 12.08 -20.41
C LEU A 269 14.93 12.48 -19.65
N LYS A 270 13.75 12.42 -20.30
CA LYS A 270 12.47 12.67 -19.63
C LYS A 270 12.24 11.67 -18.49
N PHE A 271 12.50 10.38 -18.72
CA PHE A 271 12.30 9.34 -17.72
C PHE A 271 13.33 9.43 -16.61
N LEU A 272 14.59 9.76 -16.96
CA LEU A 272 15.64 10.02 -15.98
C LEU A 272 15.26 11.19 -15.06
N PHE A 273 14.75 12.29 -15.63
CA PHE A 273 14.30 13.44 -14.86
C PHE A 273 13.15 13.09 -13.91
N ILE A 274 12.10 12.43 -14.40
CA ILE A 274 10.97 11.96 -13.57
C ILE A 274 11.49 11.07 -12.44
N TYR A 275 12.39 10.14 -12.75
CA TYR A 275 13.01 9.25 -11.76
C TYR A 275 13.73 10.05 -10.67
N THR A 276 14.61 10.98 -11.05
CA THR A 276 15.41 11.76 -10.09
C THR A 276 14.52 12.61 -9.19
N VAL A 277 13.54 13.31 -9.76
CA VAL A 277 12.62 14.15 -8.97
C VAL A 277 11.74 13.28 -8.06
N LEU A 278 11.19 12.19 -8.58
CA LEU A 278 10.38 11.26 -7.79
C LEU A 278 11.19 10.65 -6.64
N PHE A 279 12.43 10.25 -6.90
CA PHE A 279 13.33 9.72 -5.88
C PHE A 279 13.59 10.75 -4.77
N LEU A 280 13.86 12.01 -5.13
CA LEU A 280 14.01 13.09 -4.15
C LEU A 280 12.73 13.32 -3.34
N VAL A 281 11.55 13.26 -3.98
CA VAL A 281 10.27 13.39 -3.27
C VAL A 281 10.03 12.20 -2.33
N VAL A 282 10.34 10.97 -2.73
CA VAL A 282 10.25 9.79 -1.85
C VAL A 282 11.17 9.95 -0.64
N LEU A 283 12.41 10.44 -0.82
CA LEU A 283 13.31 10.74 0.29
C LEU A 283 12.76 11.83 1.21
N ALA A 284 12.19 12.89 0.64
CA ALA A 284 11.54 13.95 1.42
C ALA A 284 10.36 13.41 2.24
N VAL A 285 9.49 12.59 1.64
CA VAL A 285 8.35 11.96 2.34
C VAL A 285 8.83 11.01 3.43
N LEU A 286 9.88 10.22 3.20
CA LEU A 286 10.49 9.36 4.21
C LEU A 286 11.05 10.18 5.39
N PHE A 287 11.73 11.29 5.10
CA PHE A 287 12.25 12.20 6.11
C PHE A 287 11.13 12.85 6.94
N ILE A 288 10.10 13.38 6.26
CA ILE A 288 8.91 13.98 6.89
C ILE A 288 8.23 12.94 7.78
N LYS A 289 7.94 11.75 7.25
CA LYS A 289 7.33 10.65 8.02
C LYS A 289 8.15 10.28 9.25
N HIS A 290 9.47 10.14 9.10
CA HIS A 290 10.35 9.83 10.23
C HIS A 290 10.27 10.92 11.31
N ARG A 291 10.19 12.19 10.91
CA ARG A 291 10.02 13.31 11.85
C ARG A 291 8.64 13.31 12.50
N LEU A 292 7.57 13.07 11.73
CA LEU A 292 6.18 12.99 12.21
C LEU A 292 6.01 11.93 13.30
N THR A 293 6.57 10.73 13.12
CA THR A 293 6.49 9.65 14.14
C THR A 293 7.13 10.02 15.48
N ARG A 294 8.12 10.93 15.48
CA ARG A 294 8.75 11.40 16.72
C ARG A 294 7.99 12.57 17.36
N MET A 295 7.21 13.31 16.58
CA MET A 295 6.43 14.47 17.02
C MET A 295 5.18 14.06 17.82
N PRO A 296 4.60 14.98 18.61
CA PRO A 296 3.38 14.71 19.39
C PRO A 296 2.21 14.21 18.54
N ILE A 297 2.07 14.71 17.30
CA ILE A 297 1.00 14.31 16.38
C ILE A 297 1.09 12.82 15.99
N GLY A 298 2.30 12.33 15.70
CA GLY A 298 2.52 10.92 15.38
C GLY A 298 2.30 10.01 16.58
N ARG A 299 2.72 10.44 17.77
CA ARG A 299 2.45 9.71 19.02
C ARG A 299 0.95 9.66 19.34
N ALA A 300 0.22 10.73 19.03
CA ALA A 300 -1.23 10.77 19.20
C ALA A 300 -1.93 9.79 18.23
N TRP A 301 -1.46 9.65 16.98
CA TRP A 301 -1.98 8.63 16.06
C TRP A 301 -1.74 7.21 16.59
N GLU A 302 -0.52 6.92 17.05
CA GLU A 302 -0.19 5.62 17.62
C GLU A 302 -1.03 5.32 18.87
N ALA A 303 -1.20 6.29 19.77
CA ALA A 303 -2.03 6.12 20.97
C ALA A 303 -3.50 5.88 20.61
N LEU A 304 -4.04 6.62 19.64
CA LEU A 304 -5.41 6.47 19.16
C LEU A 304 -5.66 5.08 18.56
N ARG A 305 -4.67 4.53 17.85
CA ARG A 305 -4.72 3.19 17.25
C ARG A 305 -4.81 2.09 18.31
N GLU A 306 -4.16 2.27 19.46
CA GLU A 306 -4.13 1.27 20.54
C GLU A 306 -5.42 1.31 21.37
N ASP A 307 -5.83 2.50 21.82
CA ASP A 307 -7.09 2.68 22.56
C ASP A 307 -7.64 4.10 22.39
N GLU A 308 -8.70 4.21 21.60
CA GLU A 308 -9.41 5.47 21.37
C GLU A 308 -10.12 5.98 22.63
N ILE A 309 -10.65 5.09 23.48
CA ILE A 309 -11.40 5.46 24.70
C ILE A 309 -10.42 6.05 25.72
N ALA A 310 -9.27 5.40 25.95
CA ALA A 310 -8.24 5.90 26.84
C ALA A 310 -7.68 7.27 26.38
N CYS A 311 -7.47 7.45 25.08
CA CYS A 311 -7.05 8.74 24.53
C CYS A 311 -8.06 9.86 24.80
N ARG A 312 -9.36 9.56 24.67
CA ARG A 312 -10.44 10.51 24.97
C ARG A 312 -10.48 10.85 26.46
N SER A 313 -10.26 9.88 27.35
CA SER A 313 -10.16 10.13 28.80
C SER A 313 -8.97 11.02 29.17
N MET A 314 -7.89 11.00 28.38
CA MET A 314 -6.73 11.90 28.54
C MET A 314 -6.92 13.28 27.87
N GLY A 315 -8.10 13.59 27.32
CA GLY A 315 -8.40 14.89 26.70
C GLY A 315 -7.91 15.06 25.26
N LEU A 316 -7.46 13.99 24.59
CA LEU A 316 -7.09 14.07 23.17
C LEU A 316 -8.34 14.19 22.29
N ASN A 317 -8.35 15.21 21.43
CA ASN A 317 -9.41 15.37 20.45
C ASN A 317 -9.23 14.34 19.30
N HIS A 318 -9.93 13.21 19.41
CA HIS A 318 -9.90 12.14 18.41
C HIS A 318 -10.24 12.62 16.99
N VAL A 319 -11.06 13.67 16.83
CA VAL A 319 -11.42 14.24 15.53
C VAL A 319 -10.21 14.81 14.82
N LEU A 320 -9.48 15.72 15.47
CA LEU A 320 -8.31 16.37 14.89
C LEU A 320 -7.19 15.36 14.62
N VAL A 321 -7.05 14.36 15.50
CA VAL A 321 -6.05 13.30 15.35
C VAL A 321 -6.37 12.42 14.13
N LYS A 322 -7.63 11.96 13.95
CA LYS A 322 -8.04 11.19 12.76
C LYS A 322 -7.93 12.01 11.47
N LEU A 323 -8.42 13.26 11.50
CA LEU A 323 -8.46 14.15 10.34
C LEU A 323 -7.05 14.55 9.87
N SER A 324 -6.11 14.78 10.79
CA SER A 324 -4.71 15.05 10.44
C SER A 324 -4.04 13.85 9.79
N ALA A 325 -4.32 12.62 10.24
CA ALA A 325 -3.81 11.40 9.61
C ALA A 325 -4.32 11.26 8.16
N PHE A 326 -5.63 11.41 7.95
CA PHE A 326 -6.24 11.38 6.60
C PHE A 326 -5.70 12.47 5.69
N THR A 327 -5.64 13.71 6.17
CA THR A 327 -5.14 14.87 5.39
C THR A 327 -3.71 14.65 4.91
N ILE A 328 -2.81 14.19 5.79
CA ILE A 328 -1.40 13.96 5.45
C ILE A 328 -1.23 12.76 4.53
N GLY A 329 -1.96 11.67 4.78
CA GLY A 329 -1.95 10.49 3.91
C GLY A 329 -2.51 10.78 2.52
N ALA A 330 -3.61 11.54 2.42
CA ALA A 330 -4.20 11.95 1.15
C ALA A 330 -3.29 12.90 0.37
N SER A 331 -2.61 13.82 1.06
CA SER A 331 -1.62 14.73 0.45
C SER A 331 -0.52 13.95 -0.29
N THR A 332 0.02 12.90 0.35
CA THR A 332 1.01 12.03 -0.29
C THR A 332 0.43 11.24 -1.47
N ALA A 333 -0.84 10.83 -1.43
CA ALA A 333 -1.48 10.18 -2.59
C ALA A 333 -1.61 11.14 -3.78
N GLY A 334 -1.95 12.41 -3.51
CA GLY A 334 -2.04 13.45 -4.53
C GLY A 334 -0.70 13.67 -5.24
N LEU A 335 0.40 13.69 -4.48
CA LEU A 335 1.75 13.75 -5.04
C LEU A 335 2.04 12.56 -5.98
N ALA A 336 1.70 11.33 -5.57
CA ALA A 336 1.86 10.15 -6.43
C ALA A 336 1.06 10.28 -7.74
N GLY A 337 -0.14 10.87 -7.66
CA GLY A 337 -1.01 11.11 -8.82
C GLY A 337 -0.34 11.97 -9.89
N VAL A 338 0.34 13.06 -9.49
CA VAL A 338 1.07 13.95 -10.41
C VAL A 338 2.18 13.19 -11.13
N PHE A 339 2.95 12.37 -10.42
CA PHE A 339 4.02 11.58 -11.03
C PHE A 339 3.48 10.50 -11.97
N PHE A 340 2.39 9.83 -11.60
CA PHE A 340 1.75 8.86 -12.48
C PHE A 340 1.22 9.49 -13.76
N ALA A 341 0.52 10.61 -13.65
CA ALA A 341 0.00 11.37 -14.78
C ALA A 341 1.13 11.82 -15.71
N SER A 342 2.23 12.36 -15.14
CA SER A 342 3.40 12.82 -15.90
C SER A 342 4.15 11.67 -16.59
N TYR A 343 4.18 10.51 -15.94
CA TYR A 343 4.81 9.29 -16.46
C TYR A 343 3.98 8.67 -17.61
N GLN A 344 2.67 8.50 -17.44
CA GLN A 344 1.81 7.95 -18.49
C GLN A 344 1.58 8.94 -19.65
N GLY A 345 1.61 10.25 -19.37
CA GLY A 345 1.32 11.30 -20.36
C GLY A 345 -0.17 11.44 -20.71
N PHE A 346 -1.02 10.68 -20.04
CA PHE A 346 -2.47 10.68 -20.23
C PHE A 346 -3.13 10.06 -19.00
N VAL A 347 -4.32 10.52 -18.64
CA VAL A 347 -5.05 10.05 -17.46
C VAL A 347 -6.46 9.61 -17.86
N ASN A 348 -6.84 8.39 -17.45
CA ASN A 348 -8.14 7.79 -17.71
C ASN A 348 -8.82 7.37 -16.38
N PRO A 349 -10.15 7.50 -16.23
CA PRO A 349 -10.84 7.06 -15.01
C PRO A 349 -10.70 5.55 -14.72
N THR A 350 -10.50 4.74 -15.76
CA THR A 350 -10.32 3.28 -15.65
C THR A 350 -9.00 2.87 -15.00
N SER A 351 -8.04 3.80 -14.87
CA SER A 351 -6.80 3.57 -14.12
C SER A 351 -6.97 3.67 -12.60
N PHE A 352 -8.12 4.17 -12.11
CA PHE A 352 -8.36 4.46 -10.69
C PHE A 352 -9.47 3.57 -10.12
N THR A 353 -9.29 2.26 -10.19
CA THR A 353 -10.29 1.28 -9.74
C THR A 353 -10.10 0.86 -8.28
N PHE A 354 -11.12 0.25 -7.70
CA PHE A 354 -11.01 -0.42 -6.40
C PHE A 354 -9.83 -1.41 -6.32
N PHE A 355 -9.55 -2.14 -7.40
CA PHE A 355 -8.43 -3.10 -7.43
C PHE A 355 -7.07 -2.41 -7.19
N GLU A 356 -6.87 -1.21 -7.74
CA GLU A 356 -5.65 -0.43 -7.48
C GLU A 356 -5.58 0.00 -6.00
N SER A 357 -6.71 0.42 -5.42
CA SER A 357 -6.77 0.74 -3.99
C SER A 357 -6.43 -0.47 -3.11
N ALA A 358 -6.98 -1.64 -3.45
CA ALA A 358 -6.71 -2.90 -2.78
C ALA A 358 -5.24 -3.32 -2.91
N LEU A 359 -4.60 -3.06 -4.05
CA LEU A 359 -3.17 -3.29 -4.26
C LEU A 359 -2.33 -2.37 -3.35
N ILE A 360 -2.68 -1.09 -3.24
CA ILE A 360 -1.98 -0.16 -2.33
C ILE A 360 -2.14 -0.60 -0.88
N LEU A 361 -3.35 -1.02 -0.47
CA LEU A 361 -3.57 -1.61 0.85
C LEU A 361 -2.74 -2.88 1.06
N ALA A 362 -2.71 -3.77 0.07
CA ALA A 362 -1.91 -4.98 0.10
C ALA A 362 -0.43 -4.68 0.31
N ILE A 363 0.12 -3.64 -0.33
CA ILE A 363 1.50 -3.17 -0.09
C ILE A 363 1.71 -2.80 1.39
N VAL A 364 0.75 -2.09 2.02
CA VAL A 364 0.85 -1.68 3.43
C VAL A 364 0.74 -2.88 4.37
N VAL A 365 -0.22 -3.77 4.12
CA VAL A 365 -0.45 -4.97 4.94
C VAL A 365 0.73 -5.94 4.81
N LEU A 366 1.18 -6.22 3.58
CA LEU A 366 2.32 -7.09 3.30
C LEU A 366 3.63 -6.47 3.79
N GLY A 367 3.82 -5.15 3.68
CA GLY A 367 4.97 -4.48 4.27
C GLY A 367 5.01 -4.56 5.79
N GLY A 368 3.83 -4.61 6.41
CA GLY A 368 3.60 -4.56 7.85
C GLY A 368 3.12 -3.18 8.26
N MET A 369 1.90 -3.13 8.80
CA MET A 369 1.26 -1.89 9.25
C MET A 369 2.17 -1.14 10.22
N GLY A 370 2.59 0.08 9.88
CA GLY A 370 3.49 0.92 10.67
C GLY A 370 4.99 0.78 10.34
N SER A 371 5.40 -0.21 9.56
CA SER A 371 6.80 -0.37 9.12
C SER A 371 7.09 0.42 7.85
N THR A 372 8.05 1.34 7.86
CA THR A 372 8.43 2.11 6.66
C THR A 372 9.18 1.25 5.65
N VAL A 373 10.23 0.56 6.09
CA VAL A 373 11.08 -0.24 5.21
C VAL A 373 10.32 -1.44 4.64
N GLY A 374 9.42 -2.03 5.44
CA GLY A 374 8.59 -3.14 4.98
C GLY A 374 7.70 -2.72 3.81
N VAL A 375 7.08 -1.54 3.90
CA VAL A 375 6.25 -0.98 2.84
C VAL A 375 7.05 -0.65 1.57
N VAL A 376 8.28 -0.14 1.70
CA VAL A 376 9.13 0.12 0.54
C VAL A 376 9.46 -1.19 -0.20
N ILE A 377 9.85 -2.23 0.54
CA ILE A 377 10.15 -3.55 -0.05
C ILE A 377 8.89 -4.17 -0.67
N ALA A 378 7.77 -4.13 0.05
CA ALA A 378 6.49 -4.66 -0.42
C ALA A 378 6.03 -3.98 -1.71
N ALA A 379 6.18 -2.65 -1.80
CA ALA A 379 5.83 -1.89 -2.99
C ALA A 379 6.65 -2.37 -4.20
N PHE A 380 7.97 -2.51 -4.07
CA PHE A 380 8.80 -3.05 -5.15
C PHE A 380 8.44 -4.49 -5.50
N VAL A 381 8.24 -5.37 -4.52
CA VAL A 381 7.88 -6.77 -4.79
C VAL A 381 6.54 -6.86 -5.52
N LEU A 382 5.52 -6.14 -5.06
CA LEU A 382 4.17 -6.22 -5.64
C LEU A 382 4.00 -5.45 -6.95
N THR A 383 4.94 -4.57 -7.31
CA THR A 383 4.92 -3.86 -8.60
C THR A 383 5.84 -4.48 -9.62
N VAL A 384 7.06 -4.84 -9.23
CA VAL A 384 8.09 -5.37 -10.13
C VAL A 384 7.83 -6.85 -10.44
N ALA A 385 7.44 -7.67 -9.46
CA ALA A 385 7.25 -9.10 -9.71
C ALA A 385 6.17 -9.38 -10.78
N PRO A 386 5.00 -8.72 -10.77
CA PRO A 386 4.01 -8.91 -11.82
C PRO A 386 4.45 -8.40 -13.20
N GLU A 387 5.38 -7.44 -13.24
CA GLU A 387 5.95 -6.92 -14.49
C GLU A 387 7.00 -7.88 -15.07
N LEU A 388 7.79 -8.54 -14.23
CA LEU A 388 8.67 -9.65 -14.67
C LEU A 388 7.88 -10.86 -15.16
N LEU A 389 6.68 -11.08 -14.60
CA LEU A 389 5.75 -12.15 -14.99
C LEU A 389 4.83 -11.74 -16.16
N ARG A 390 5.10 -10.61 -16.83
CA ARG A 390 4.25 -10.10 -17.91
C ARG A 390 4.04 -11.09 -19.05
N SER A 391 5.01 -11.96 -19.31
CA SER A 391 4.90 -13.05 -20.30
C SER A 391 3.84 -14.11 -19.95
N PHE A 392 3.35 -14.13 -18.70
CA PHE A 392 2.28 -15.00 -18.20
C PHE A 392 1.04 -14.18 -17.80
N SER A 393 0.59 -13.26 -18.66
CA SER A 393 -0.41 -12.23 -18.31
C SER A 393 -1.71 -12.79 -17.73
N GLU A 394 -2.16 -13.96 -18.20
CA GLU A 394 -3.39 -14.63 -17.72
C GLU A 394 -3.26 -15.12 -16.27
N TYR A 395 -2.07 -15.52 -15.84
CA TYR A 395 -1.83 -16.06 -14.50
C TYR A 395 -1.37 -14.98 -13.49
N ARG A 396 -1.15 -13.73 -13.93
CA ARG A 396 -0.62 -12.63 -13.10
C ARG A 396 -1.46 -12.40 -11.83
N VAL A 397 -2.78 -12.31 -11.99
CA VAL A 397 -3.71 -12.05 -10.87
C VAL A 397 -3.79 -13.26 -9.94
N LEU A 398 -3.74 -14.49 -10.49
CA LEU A 398 -3.72 -15.73 -9.72
C LEU A 398 -2.45 -15.83 -8.86
N LEU A 399 -1.28 -15.63 -9.46
CA LEU A 399 0.01 -15.65 -8.75
C LEU A 399 0.08 -14.58 -7.68
N PHE A 400 -0.45 -13.39 -7.95
CA PHE A 400 -0.58 -12.32 -6.95
C PHE A 400 -1.43 -12.75 -5.75
N GLY A 401 -2.62 -13.32 -5.99
CA GLY A 401 -3.48 -13.84 -4.92
C GLY A 401 -2.81 -14.93 -4.09
N ILE A 402 -2.13 -15.87 -4.75
CA ILE A 402 -1.36 -16.93 -4.08
C ILE A 402 -0.24 -16.34 -3.22
N LEU A 403 0.52 -15.37 -3.76
CA LEU A 403 1.62 -14.73 -3.05
C LEU A 403 1.11 -13.98 -1.80
N MET A 404 -0.01 -13.28 -1.91
CA MET A 404 -0.68 -12.62 -0.79
C MET A 404 -1.12 -13.62 0.29
N VAL A 405 -1.77 -14.72 -0.09
CA VAL A 405 -2.21 -15.76 0.85
C VAL A 405 -1.01 -16.44 1.53
N LEU A 406 0.00 -16.86 0.77
CA LEU A 406 1.22 -17.47 1.32
C LEU A 406 1.92 -16.52 2.30
N MET A 407 1.98 -15.23 1.97
CA MET A 407 2.59 -14.23 2.81
C MET A 407 1.80 -13.99 4.10
N MET A 408 0.46 -13.91 4.02
CA MET A 408 -0.40 -13.82 5.21
C MET A 408 -0.29 -15.06 6.10
N ILE A 409 -0.11 -16.24 5.51
CA ILE A 409 0.13 -17.49 6.26
C ILE A 409 1.49 -17.43 6.96
N TRP A 410 2.58 -17.10 6.26
CA TRP A 410 3.93 -17.16 6.85
C TRP A 410 4.29 -15.97 7.75
N ARG A 411 3.76 -14.77 7.48
CA ARG A 411 4.14 -13.52 8.18
C ARG A 411 2.93 -12.57 8.31
N PRO A 412 1.94 -12.87 9.17
CA PRO A 412 0.69 -12.10 9.30
C PRO A 412 0.88 -10.64 9.78
N ARG A 413 2.05 -10.29 10.34
CA ARG A 413 2.38 -8.91 10.74
C ARG A 413 3.17 -8.11 9.69
N GLY A 414 3.33 -8.64 8.48
CA GLY A 414 4.14 -8.01 7.44
C GLY A 414 5.56 -8.58 7.30
N LEU A 415 6.26 -8.15 6.25
CA LEU A 415 7.66 -8.47 5.98
C LEU A 415 8.58 -8.03 7.13
N ILE A 416 8.34 -6.85 7.69
CA ILE A 416 9.15 -6.26 8.76
C ILE A 416 8.24 -5.87 9.94
N ARG A 417 8.51 -6.44 11.11
CA ARG A 417 7.80 -6.12 12.35
C ARG A 417 8.13 -4.71 12.84
N ILE A 418 7.13 -4.01 13.38
CA ILE A 418 7.33 -2.74 14.07
C ILE A 418 8.20 -2.98 15.30
N SER A 419 9.17 -2.12 15.54
CA SER A 419 10.01 -2.17 16.72
C SER A 419 10.12 -0.80 17.36
N ARG A 420 9.87 -0.73 18.67
CA ARG A 420 9.95 0.53 19.44
C ARG A 420 11.35 0.66 20.01
N THR A 421 11.94 1.85 19.97
CA THR A 421 13.17 2.11 20.74
C THR A 421 12.75 2.44 22.18
N GLY A 422 13.27 1.70 23.16
CA GLY A 422 12.97 1.95 24.56
C GLY A 422 13.40 3.35 24.98
N VAL A 423 12.56 4.03 25.74
CA VAL A 423 12.89 5.32 26.36
C VAL A 423 13.81 5.05 27.55
N LYS A 424 14.99 5.66 27.61
CA LYS A 424 15.79 5.67 28.84
C LYS A 424 15.03 6.48 29.89
N PRO A 425 14.59 5.90 31.01
CA PRO A 425 14.05 6.69 32.11
C PRO A 425 15.13 7.68 32.58
N ARG A 426 14.71 8.90 32.92
CA ARG A 426 15.60 9.94 33.46
C ARG A 426 16.30 9.38 34.71
N LYS A 427 17.63 9.56 34.82
CA LYS A 427 18.37 9.16 36.04
C LYS A 427 17.68 9.79 37.26
N GLY A 428 17.15 8.96 38.15
CA GLY A 428 16.36 9.35 39.33
C GLY A 428 14.86 8.99 39.28
N ALA A 429 14.34 8.48 38.15
CA ALA A 429 12.91 8.17 37.98
C ALA A 429 12.54 6.69 38.20
N LEU A 430 13.44 5.86 38.73
CA LEU A 430 13.08 4.51 39.16
C LEU A 430 13.26 4.37 40.67
N VAL A 431 12.10 4.25 41.29
CA VAL A 431 11.80 3.48 42.50
C VAL A 431 12.78 2.31 42.62
N THR A 432 13.39 2.22 43.80
CA THR A 432 14.09 1.08 44.38
C THR A 432 13.81 -0.23 43.65
N GLU A 433 14.87 -0.87 43.17
CA GLU A 433 14.91 -2.34 43.02
C GLU A 433 14.70 -2.94 44.42
N GLY A 434 13.43 -3.05 44.82
CA GLY A 434 13.01 -3.74 46.02
C GLY A 434 12.96 -5.22 45.69
N GLY A 435 13.96 -5.96 46.18
CA GLY A 435 13.86 -7.40 46.26
C GLY A 435 12.60 -7.80 47.05
N ALA A 436 11.80 -8.67 46.48
CA ALA A 436 10.94 -9.58 47.22
C ALA A 436 10.77 -10.84 46.39
N ARG A 437 10.98 -11.95 47.10
CA ARG A 437 11.02 -13.36 46.71
C ARG A 437 9.88 -13.81 45.81
#